data_AF-A0A7M1QY28-F1
#
_entry.id   AF-A0A7M1QY28-F1
#
_cell.length_a   1.000
_cell.length_b   1.000
_cell.length_c   1.000
_cell.angle_alpha   90.00
_cell.angle_beta   90.00
_cell.angle_gamma   90.00
#
_symmetry.space_group_name_H-M   'P 1'
#
loop_
_entity.id
_entity.type
_entity.pdbx_description
1 polymer ?
#
loop_
_entity_poly.entity_id
_entity_poly.type
_entity_poly.pdbx_seq_one_letter_code
_entity_poly.pdbx_strand_id
1 'polypeptide(L)'
;MEKIERPLMGVALVFAIVMTVVGWYTAIRVGGEPAVVIPAILGTLAVVGGIWGWLREAPYWVAGGALGTGVLFPTVAGTIPMLIGFVLFILLVTLKIFNSTMDDGR
;
A
#
# COMPACT_ATOMS: atom_id res chain seq x y z
N MET A 1 0.68 17.25 -10.22
CA MET A 1 -0.30 16.26 -9.70
C MET A 1 -1.67 16.91 -9.68
N GLU A 2 -2.68 16.20 -10.18
CA GLU A 2 -4.05 16.68 -10.11
C GLU A 2 -4.61 16.70 -8.67
N LYS A 3 -5.68 17.48 -8.46
CA LYS A 3 -6.31 17.69 -7.14
C LYS A 3 -6.75 16.41 -6.42
N ILE A 4 -6.95 15.30 -7.13
CA ILE A 4 -7.50 14.05 -6.58
C ILE A 4 -6.41 12.98 -6.35
N GLU A 5 -5.33 12.99 -7.13
CA GLU A 5 -4.26 11.98 -7.08
C GLU A 5 -3.50 12.02 -5.73
N ARG A 6 -3.17 13.22 -5.26
CA ARG A 6 -2.40 13.41 -4.02
C ARG A 6 -3.18 13.02 -2.75
N PRO A 7 -4.46 13.38 -2.57
CA PRO A 7 -5.28 12.86 -1.48
C PRO A 7 -5.36 11.33 -1.47
N LEU A 8 -5.58 10.71 -2.63
CA LEU A 8 -5.72 9.26 -2.75
C LEU A 8 -4.41 8.54 -2.39
N MET A 9 -3.26 9.07 -2.83
CA MET A 9 -1.95 8.58 -2.39
C MET A 9 -1.77 8.70 -0.86
N GLY A 10 -2.31 9.77 -0.25
CA GLY A 10 -2.28 9.96 1.19
C GLY A 10 -3.07 8.88 1.94
N VAL A 11 -4.29 8.57 1.45
CA VAL A 11 -5.12 7.47 2.00
C VAL A 11 -4.38 6.14 1.89
N ALA A 12 -3.74 5.86 0.76
CA ALA A 12 -2.98 4.64 0.54
C ALA A 12 -1.77 4.50 1.50
N LEU A 13 -1.08 5.59 1.81
CA LEU A 13 -0.01 5.59 2.81
C LEU A 13 -0.51 5.38 4.23
N VAL A 14 -1.61 6.04 4.60
CA VAL A 14 -2.22 5.84 5.92
C VAL A 14 -2.60 4.37 6.10
N PHE A 15 -3.20 3.76 5.07
CA PHE A 15 -3.50 2.33 5.06
C PHE A 15 -2.22 1.48 5.26
N ALA A 16 -1.16 1.76 4.50
CA ALA A 16 0.12 1.04 4.61
C ALA A 16 0.74 1.14 6.02
N ILE A 17 0.69 2.33 6.64
CA ILE A 17 1.18 2.56 8.00
C ILE A 17 0.33 1.79 9.03
N VAL A 18 -1.00 1.82 8.92
CA VAL A 18 -1.90 1.04 9.78
C VAL A 18 -1.60 -0.44 9.66
N MET A 19 -1.42 -0.95 8.43
CA MET A 19 -1.07 -2.35 8.20
C MET A 19 0.26 -2.76 8.79
N THR A 20 1.22 -1.83 8.88
CA THR A 20 2.51 -2.10 9.54
C THR A 20 2.32 -2.36 11.02
N VAL A 21 1.53 -1.51 11.69
CA VAL A 21 1.26 -1.66 13.12
C VAL A 21 0.50 -2.96 13.38
N VAL A 22 -0.54 -3.24 12.60
CA VAL A 22 -1.34 -4.47 12.74
C VAL A 22 -0.52 -5.72 12.43
N GLY A 23 0.31 -5.66 11.39
CA GLY A 23 1.15 -6.77 10.95
C GLY A 23 2.20 -7.16 11.97
N TRP A 24 2.96 -6.18 12.47
CA TRP A 24 3.95 -6.43 13.52
C TRP A 24 3.32 -6.86 14.84
N TYR A 25 2.18 -6.28 15.21
CA TYR A 25 1.42 -6.73 16.38
C TYR A 25 1.03 -8.21 16.26
N THR A 26 0.53 -8.62 15.09
CA THR A 26 0.17 -10.02 14.82
C THR A 26 1.39 -10.93 14.87
N ALA A 27 2.52 -10.53 14.26
CA ALA A 27 3.76 -11.31 14.28
C ALA A 27 4.30 -11.55 15.69
N ILE A 28 4.27 -10.52 16.55
CA ILE A 28 4.71 -10.63 17.95
C ILE A 28 3.76 -11.55 18.74
N ARG A 29 2.45 -11.41 18.53
CA ARG A 29 1.43 -12.20 19.26
C ARG A 29 1.51 -13.70 18.96
N VAL A 30 1.89 -14.08 17.75
CA VAL A 30 2.01 -15.49 17.31
C VAL A 30 3.39 -16.07 17.70
N GLY A 31 4.17 -15.37 18.53
CA GLY A 31 5.44 -15.89 19.04
C GLY A 31 6.60 -15.82 18.06
N GLY A 32 6.50 -14.97 17.02
CA GLY A 32 7.60 -14.76 16.09
C GLY A 32 7.87 -15.93 15.14
N GLU A 33 6.84 -16.73 14.82
CA GLU A 33 6.97 -17.81 13.85
C GLU A 33 7.49 -17.29 12.50
N PRO A 34 8.46 -17.98 11.86
CA PRO A 34 9.04 -17.53 10.59
C PRO A 34 8.01 -17.29 9.49
N ALA A 35 6.94 -18.08 9.46
CA ALA A 35 5.83 -17.97 8.51
C ALA A 35 5.09 -16.62 8.60
N VAL A 36 5.19 -15.93 9.73
CA VAL A 36 4.50 -14.66 10.02
C VAL A 36 5.50 -13.50 9.98
N VAL A 37 6.73 -13.73 10.46
CA VAL A 37 7.79 -12.72 10.49
C VAL A 37 8.33 -12.38 9.10
N ILE A 38 8.56 -13.38 8.24
CA ILE A 38 9.08 -13.13 6.88
C ILE A 38 8.13 -12.24 6.07
N PRO A 39 6.81 -12.54 5.98
CA PRO A 39 5.87 -11.64 5.32
C PRO A 39 5.81 -10.24 5.95
N ALA A 40 5.91 -10.12 7.27
CA ALA A 40 5.93 -8.81 7.94
C ALA A 40 7.17 -7.96 7.56
N ILE A 41 8.34 -8.60 7.39
CA ILE A 41 9.54 -7.91 6.89
C ILE A 41 9.33 -7.44 5.46
N LEU A 42 8.82 -8.30 4.58
CA LEU A 42 8.52 -7.93 3.19
C LEU A 42 7.44 -6.83 3.11
N GLY A 43 6.41 -6.90 3.95
CA GLY A 43 5.40 -5.84 4.08
C GLY A 43 6.00 -4.51 4.52
N THR A 44 7.01 -4.54 5.39
CA THR A 44 7.74 -3.33 5.80
C THR A 44 8.52 -2.73 4.63
N LEU A 45 9.13 -3.55 3.78
CA LEU A 45 9.77 -3.08 2.54
C LEU A 45 8.75 -2.45 1.58
N ALA A 46 7.53 -3.00 1.50
CA ALA A 46 6.45 -2.41 0.71
C ALA A 46 6.01 -1.04 1.26
N VAL A 47 6.00 -0.83 2.59
CA VAL A 47 5.81 0.52 3.17
C VAL A 47 6.92 1.46 2.78
N VAL A 48 8.18 1.04 2.90
CA VAL A 48 9.32 1.88 2.52
C VAL A 48 9.22 2.28 1.05
N GLY A 49 8.86 1.34 0.17
CA GLY A 49 8.59 1.62 -1.25
C GLY A 49 7.45 2.62 -1.45
N GLY A 50 6.36 2.49 -0.68
CA GLY A 50 5.25 3.43 -0.71
C GLY A 50 5.65 4.84 -0.24
N ILE A 51 6.37 4.97 0.88
CA ILE A 51 6.88 6.24 1.40
C ILE A 51 7.84 6.88 0.39
N TRP A 52 8.75 6.09 -0.19
CA TRP A 52 9.65 6.56 -1.23
C TRP A 52 8.89 7.06 -2.47
N GLY A 53 7.85 6.32 -2.87
CA GLY A 53 6.94 6.73 -3.95
C GLY A 53 6.26 8.06 -3.66
N TRP A 54 5.81 8.30 -2.44
CA TRP A 54 5.22 9.57 -2.02
C TRP A 54 6.20 10.74 -2.16
N LEU A 55 7.43 10.56 -1.66
CA LEU A 55 8.47 11.59 -1.69
C LEU A 55 8.87 11.97 -3.13
N ARG A 56 8.72 11.03 -4.07
CA ARG A 56 9.02 11.25 -5.50
C ARG A 56 7.79 11.55 -6.35
N GLU A 57 6.63 11.76 -5.73
CA GLU A 57 5.35 11.96 -6.43
C GLU A 57 5.08 10.87 -7.48
N ALA A 58 5.39 9.61 -7.14
CA ALA A 58 5.29 8.44 -7.99
C ALA A 58 4.11 7.54 -7.55
N PRO A 59 2.92 7.69 -8.15
CA PRO A 59 1.69 7.03 -7.68
C PRO A 59 1.75 5.51 -7.78
N TYR A 60 2.43 4.98 -8.80
CA TYR A 60 2.59 3.53 -8.97
C TYR A 60 3.35 2.87 -7.82
N TRP A 61 4.34 3.57 -7.25
CA TRP A 61 5.06 3.08 -6.08
C TRP A 61 4.21 3.13 -4.80
N VAL A 62 3.39 4.17 -4.64
CA VAL A 62 2.43 4.26 -3.52
C VAL A 62 1.35 3.18 -3.63
N ALA A 63 0.80 2.98 -4.83
CA ALA A 63 -0.18 1.94 -5.12
C ALA A 63 0.40 0.55 -4.84
N GLY A 64 1.60 0.27 -5.34
CA GLY A 64 2.30 -0.99 -5.09
C GLY A 64 2.59 -1.22 -3.60
N GLY A 65 2.97 -0.17 -2.88
CA GLY A 65 3.15 -0.21 -1.43
C GLY A 65 1.84 -0.55 -0.69
N ALA A 66 0.72 0.07 -1.05
CA ALA A 66 -0.58 -0.22 -0.45
C ALA A 66 -1.03 -1.67 -0.74
N LEU A 67 -0.90 -2.15 -1.97
CA LEU A 67 -1.19 -3.55 -2.29
C LEU A 67 -0.27 -4.51 -1.54
N GLY A 68 1.05 -4.28 -1.61
CA GLY A 68 2.05 -5.12 -0.98
C GLY A 68 1.83 -5.23 0.52
N THR A 69 1.49 -4.14 1.19
CA THR A 69 1.22 -4.14 2.64
C THR A 69 -0.08 -4.86 2.99
N GLY A 70 -1.14 -4.69 2.19
CA GLY A 70 -2.39 -5.43 2.37
C GLY A 70 -2.26 -6.94 2.17
N VAL A 71 -1.33 -7.38 1.31
CA VAL A 71 -1.07 -8.79 1.00
C VAL A 71 -0.08 -9.43 1.98
N LEU A 72 1.00 -8.72 2.30
CA LEU A 72 2.16 -9.31 2.98
C LEU A 72 2.08 -9.21 4.50
N PHE A 73 1.40 -8.20 5.05
CA PHE A 73 1.31 -8.11 6.51
C PHE A 73 0.33 -9.15 7.05
N PRO A 74 0.77 -9.96 8.03
CA PRO A 74 -0.10 -10.96 8.65
C PRO A 74 -1.18 -10.28 9.49
N THR A 75 -2.40 -10.78 9.39
CA THR A 75 -3.57 -10.14 10.01
C THR A 75 -4.65 -11.16 10.32
N VAL A 76 -5.31 -10.98 11.47
CA VAL A 76 -6.46 -11.79 11.88
C VAL A 76 -7.72 -11.51 11.07
N ALA A 77 -7.74 -10.40 10.33
CA ALA A 77 -8.88 -9.99 9.49
C ALA A 77 -8.96 -10.76 8.15
N GLY A 78 -8.10 -11.77 7.95
CA GLY A 78 -8.09 -12.60 6.75
C GLY A 78 -7.83 -11.79 5.48
N THR A 79 -8.64 -11.99 4.45
CA THR A 79 -8.50 -11.36 3.13
C THR A 79 -8.96 -9.89 3.07
N ILE A 80 -9.54 -9.33 4.13
CA ILE A 80 -10.08 -7.96 4.11
C ILE A 80 -8.99 -6.92 3.76
N PRO A 81 -7.82 -6.89 4.42
CA PRO A 81 -6.80 -5.90 4.09
C PRO A 81 -6.24 -6.04 2.68
N MET A 82 -6.17 -7.28 2.16
CA MET A 82 -5.80 -7.54 0.77
C MET A 82 -6.77 -6.87 -0.20
N LEU A 83 -8.08 -7.00 0.03
CA LEU A 83 -9.09 -6.36 -0.81
C LEU A 83 -8.99 -4.83 -0.77
N ILE A 84 -8.78 -4.25 0.42
CA ILE A 84 -8.61 -2.80 0.57
C ILE A 84 -7.37 -2.32 -0.18
N GLY A 85 -6.23 -2.98 0.01
CA GLY A 85 -4.99 -2.67 -0.71
C GLY A 85 -5.13 -2.79 -2.22
N PHE A 86 -5.85 -3.81 -2.70
CA PHE A 86 -6.13 -4.01 -4.12
C PHE A 86 -7.04 -2.93 -4.71
N VAL A 87 -8.09 -2.52 -3.99
CA VAL A 87 -8.95 -1.40 -4.41
C VAL A 87 -8.14 -0.11 -4.51
N LEU A 88 -7.32 0.21 -3.50
CA LEU A 88 -6.46 1.39 -3.51
C LEU A 88 -5.47 1.36 -4.68
N PHE A 89 -4.90 0.19 -4.97
CA PHE A 89 -4.02 -0.01 -6.11
C PHE A 89 -4.71 0.29 -7.43
N ILE A 90 -5.88 -0.31 -7.68
CA ILE A 90 -6.65 -0.08 -8.92
C ILE A 90 -7.01 1.39 -9.04
N LEU A 91 -7.54 2.01 -7.98
CA LEU A 91 -7.95 3.41 -8.01
C LEU A 91 -6.77 4.34 -8.37
N LEU A 92 -5.60 4.14 -7.76
CA LEU A 92 -4.42 4.95 -8.04
C LEU A 92 -3.87 4.72 -9.46
N VAL A 93 -3.78 3.46 -9.88
CA VAL A 93 -3.26 3.11 -11.21
C VAL A 93 -4.19 3.62 -12.30
N THR A 94 -5.49 3.37 -12.18
CA THR A 94 -6.49 3.82 -13.15
C THR A 94 -6.57 5.34 -13.21
N LEU A 95 -6.56 6.03 -12.06
CA LEU A 95 -6.54 7.49 -12.03
C LEU A 95 -5.28 8.04 -12.71
N LYS A 96 -4.10 7.44 -12.45
CA LYS A 96 -2.86 7.88 -13.09
C LYS A 96 -2.90 7.70 -14.61
N ILE A 97 -3.39 6.56 -15.09
CA ILE A 97 -3.54 6.29 -16.52
C ILE A 97 -4.51 7.29 -17.17
N PHE A 98 -5.65 7.53 -16.53
CA PHE A 98 -6.65 8.50 -17.00
C PHE A 98 -6.05 9.91 -17.13
N ASN A 99 -5.36 10.37 -16.09
CA ASN A 99 -4.73 11.69 -16.08
C ASN A 99 -3.65 11.81 -17.15
N SER A 100 -2.78 10.80 -17.30
CA SER A 100 -1.76 10.79 -18.35
C SER A 100 -2.36 10.82 -19.76
N THR A 101 -3.47 10.11 -19.98
CA THR A 101 -4.13 10.08 -21.31
C THR A 101 -4.83 11.40 -21.63
N MET A 102 -5.42 12.05 -20.62
CA MET A 102 -6.13 13.32 -20.80
C MET A 102 -5.20 14.52 -20.90
N ASP A 103 -4.06 14.51 -20.19
CA ASP A 103 -3.05 15.57 -20.27
C ASP A 103 -2.27 15.53 -21.59
N ASP A 104 -2.02 14.35 -22.18
CA ASP A 104 -1.41 14.23 -23.52
C ASP A 104 -2.40 14.52 -24.67
N GLY A 105 -3.70 14.61 -24.36
CA GLY A 105 -4.78 14.89 -25.31
C GLY A 105 -5.12 16.38 -25.48
N ARG A 106 -4.31 17.28 -24.91
CA ARG A 106 -4.39 18.73 -25.07
C ARG A 106 -3.20 19.29 -25.83
#